data_AF-S3JBK3-F1
#
_entry.id   AF-S3JBK3-F1
#
_cell.length_a   1.000
_cell.length_b   1.000
_cell.length_c   1.000
_cell.angle_alpha   90.00
_cell.angle_beta   90.00
_cell.angle_gamma   90.00
#
_symmetry.space_group_name_H-M   'P 1'
#
loop_
_entity.id
_entity.type
_entity.pdbx_description
1 polymer ?
#
loop_
_entity_poly.entity_id
_entity_poly.type
_entity_poly.pdbx_seq_one_letter_code
_entity_poly.pdbx_strand_id
1 'polypeptide(L)' 'MDWETRITLNPDILVGKPIIKGTRIAVEFIIDLLAQGWSMDTLQLLKKTKLE' A
#
# COMPACT_ATOMS: atom_id res chain seq x y z
N MET A 1 1.76 13.32 -12.62
CA MET A 1 1.08 12.70 -11.46
C MET A 1 1.02 11.22 -11.77
N ASP A 2 2.04 10.48 -11.36
CA ASP A 2 2.36 9.13 -11.89
C ASP A 2 1.94 8.04 -10.90
N TRP A 3 0.75 8.18 -10.32
CA TRP A 3 0.26 7.27 -9.29
C TRP A 3 0.06 5.84 -9.82
N GLU A 4 -0.29 5.70 -11.10
CA GLU A 4 -0.47 4.41 -11.79
C GLU A 4 0.80 3.56 -11.76
N THR A 5 1.98 4.20 -11.75
CA THR A 5 3.27 3.48 -11.69
C THR A 5 3.57 2.91 -10.29
N ARG A 6 2.83 3.35 -9.26
CA ARG A 6 3.03 3.05 -7.84
C ARG A 6 2.03 2.05 -7.28
N ILE A 7 0.95 1.75 -8.00
CA ILE A 7 -0.11 0.83 -7.59
C ILE A 7 -0.12 -0.37 -8.53
N THR A 8 -0.20 -1.57 -7.98
CA THR A 8 -0.34 -2.83 -8.74
C THR A 8 -1.73 -3.41 -8.50
N LEU A 9 -2.33 -3.92 -9.57
CA LEU A 9 -3.57 -4.70 -9.54
C LEU A 9 -3.23 -6.09 -10.07
N ASN A 10 -3.40 -7.12 -9.25
CA ASN A 10 -3.17 -8.50 -9.67
C ASN A 10 -4.23 -9.41 -9.00
N PRO A 11 -5.08 -10.11 -9.76
CA PRO A 11 -6.12 -10.98 -9.20
C PRO A 11 -5.56 -12.10 -8.31
N ASP A 12 -4.32 -12.57 -8.58
CA ASP A 12 -3.64 -13.59 -7.78
C ASP A 12 -3.07 -13.05 -6.45
N ILE A 13 -3.06 -11.72 -6.25
CA ILE A 13 -2.52 -11.06 -5.07
C ILE A 13 -3.62 -10.27 -4.37
N LEU A 14 -3.91 -10.60 -3.11
CA LEU A 14 -4.96 -9.95 -2.32
C LEU A 14 -6.31 -9.87 -3.06
N VAL A 15 -6.64 -10.90 -3.84
CA VAL A 15 -7.92 -11.03 -4.57
C VAL A 15 -8.17 -9.85 -5.53
N GLY A 16 -7.10 -9.31 -6.12
CA GLY A 16 -7.21 -8.18 -7.07
C GLY A 16 -7.35 -6.81 -6.42
N LYS A 17 -7.22 -6.69 -5.09
CA LYS A 17 -7.22 -5.38 -4.43
C LYS A 17 -6.06 -4.51 -4.94
N PRO A 18 -6.24 -3.20 -5.08
CA PRO A 18 -5.14 -2.29 -5.38
C PRO A 18 -4.11 -2.32 -4.25
N ILE A 19 -2.87 -2.62 -4.58
CA ILE A 19 -1.76 -2.71 -3.62
C ILE A 19 -0.65 -1.73 -3.98
N ILE A 20 0.14 -1.33 -2.99
CA ILE A 20 1.36 -0.54 -3.26
C ILE A 20 2.38 -1.45 -3.95
N LYS A 21 2.93 -1.00 -5.07
CA LYS A 21 3.90 -1.75 -5.85
C LYS A 21 5.10 -2.15 -5.00
N GLY A 22 5.47 -3.44 -5.06
CA GLY A 22 6.59 -4.00 -4.29
C GLY A 22 6.25 -4.36 -2.84
N THR A 23 4.98 -4.25 -2.43
CA THR A 23 4.52 -4.69 -1.11
C THR A 23 3.26 -5.56 -1.25
N ARG A 24 2.82 -6.18 -0.14
CA ARG A 24 1.50 -6.82 -0.02
C ARG A 24 0.55 -5.97 0.81
N ILE A 25 0.65 -4.64 0.69
CA ILE A 25 -0.15 -3.69 1.46
C ILE A 25 -1.22 -3.10 0.53
N ALA A 26 -2.48 -3.32 0.89
CA ALA A 26 -3.62 -2.74 0.19
C ALA A 26 -3.66 -1.21 0.35
N VAL A 27 -4.07 -0.50 -0.70
CA VAL A 27 -4.24 0.96 -0.66
C VAL A 27 -5.31 1.36 0.36
N GLU A 28 -6.40 0.60 0.43
CA GLU A 28 -7.49 0.73 1.42
C GLU A 28 -6.95 0.79 2.85
N PHE A 29 -6.03 -0.12 3.20
CA PHE A 29 -5.43 -0.17 4.54
C PHE A 29 -4.69 1.12 4.91
N ILE A 30 -3.99 1.73 3.95
CA ILE A 30 -3.29 3.00 4.17
C ILE A 30 -4.29 4.14 4.36
N ILE A 31 -5.41 4.13 3.62
CA ILE A 31 -6.49 5.12 3.78
C ILE A 31 -7.13 5.00 5.16
N ASP A 32 -7.38 3.78 5.65
CA ASP A 32 -7.92 3.56 7.00
C ASP A 32 -6.99 4.06 8.10
N LEU A 33 -5.67 3.85 7.97
CA LEU A 33 -4.70 4.38 8.93
C LEU A 33 -4.65 5.91 8.90
N LEU A 34 -4.71 6.52 7.71
CA LEU A 34 -4.82 7.97 7.58
C LEU A 34 -6.10 8.50 8.25
N ALA A 35 -7.23 7.80 8.06
CA ALA A 35 -8.49 8.15 8.70
C ALA A 35 -8.42 8.05 10.24
N GLN A 36 -7.60 7.14 10.77
CA GLN A 36 -7.30 7.02 12.20
C GLN A 36 -6.29 8.07 12.71
N GLY A 37 -5.80 8.97 11.86
CA GLY A 37 -4.88 10.05 12.23
C GLY A 37 -3.41 9.64 12.26
N TRP A 38 -3.04 8.53 11.62
CA TRP A 38 -1.63 8.14 11.51
C TRP A 38 -0.83 9.15 10.68
N SER A 39 0.39 9.45 11.13
CA SER A 39 1.27 10.37 10.41
C SER A 39 1.86 9.72 9.16
N MET A 40 2.16 10.57 8.17
CA MET A 40 2.75 10.12 6.90
C MET A 40 4.13 9.46 7.10
N ASP A 41 4.92 9.95 8.06
CA ASP A 41 6.22 9.37 8.42
C ASP A 41 6.09 7.92 8.93
N THR A 42 5.08 7.65 9.76
CA THR A 42 4.84 6.29 10.26
C THR A 42 4.42 5.36 9.11
N LEU A 43 3.58 5.82 8.18
CA LEU A 43 3.18 5.03 7.01
C LEU A 43 4.34 4.72 6.07
N GLN A 44 5.36 5.59 5.99
CA GLN A 44 6.55 5.32 5.18
C GLN A 44 7.38 4.14 5.72
N LEU A 45 7.31 3.85 7.02
CA LEU A 45 7.99 2.70 7.61
C LEU A 45 7.38 1.37 7.16
N LEU A 46 6.09 1.35 6.82
CA LEU A 46 5.42 0.15 6.30
C LEU A 46 5.96 -0.31 4.94
N LYS A 47 6.65 0.57 4.19
CA LYS A 47 7.32 0.19 2.94
C LYS A 47 8.61 -0.61 3.15
N LYS A 48 9.16 -0.62 4.36
CA LYS A 48 10.47 -1.24 4.67
C LYS A 48 10.39 -2.72 4.99
N THR A 49 9.20 -3.26 5.23
CA THR A 49 8.94 -4.69 5.32
C THR A 49 8.99 -5.31 3.92
N LYS A 50 10.22 -5.43 3.40
CA LYS A 50 10.53 -6.27 2.24
C LYS A 50 10.00 -7.68 2.53
N LEU A 51 9.26 -8.24 1.59
CA LEU A 51 9.17 -9.69 1.49
C LEU A 51 10.55 -10.20 1.06
N GLU A 52 11.23 -10.87 1.99
CA GLU A 52 12.09 -12.00 1.65
C GLU A 52 11.22 -13.18 1.18
#